data_AF-A0A2R6R5X9-F1
#
_entry.id   AF-A0A2R6R5X9-F1
#
_cell.length_a   1.000
_cell.length_b   1.000
_cell.length_c   1.000
_cell.angle_alpha   90.00
_cell.angle_beta   90.00
_cell.angle_gamma   90.00
#
_symmetry.space_group_name_H-M   'P 1'
#
loop_
_entity.id
_entity.type
_entity.pdbx_description
1 polymer ?
#
loop_
_entity_poly.entity_id
_entity_poly.type
_entity_poly.pdbx_seq_one_letter_code
_entity_poly.pdbx_strand_id
1 'polypeptide(L)'
;MSCLSSSGSEEEDENIDSYRKGGYHAVRVGDSFAGGRYIAQRKLGWGEFSTVWLAYDCRSSRYVALKIQKSAPQFTQAALHEIEVLSSVADGDPSNSKYVVRLVDQFKHTGPNGQHLCMVLEFLGDSLLRLIKYSHYKGLELNKVRKICKCILIGLDYLCTENLV
;
A
#
# COMPACT_ATOMS: atom_id res chain seq x y z
N MET A 1 31.42 -28.98 -12.11
CA MET A 1 30.05 -28.43 -12.18
C MET A 1 29.66 -28.00 -10.78
N SER A 2 29.92 -26.74 -10.44
CA SER A 2 29.68 -26.18 -9.11
C SER A 2 28.38 -25.38 -9.11
N CYS A 3 27.53 -25.70 -8.14
CA CYS A 3 26.23 -25.13 -7.89
C CYS A 3 26.31 -23.62 -7.57
N LEU A 4 25.50 -22.83 -8.26
CA LEU A 4 25.01 -21.52 -7.81
C LEU A 4 23.54 -21.44 -8.23
N SER A 5 22.65 -21.92 -7.38
CA SER A 5 21.23 -21.57 -7.46
C SER A 5 21.09 -20.15 -6.92
N SER A 6 21.08 -19.17 -7.82
CA SER A 6 20.70 -17.79 -7.48
C SER A 6 19.23 -17.78 -7.07
N SER A 7 18.98 -17.80 -5.76
CA SER A 7 17.68 -17.44 -5.19
C SER A 7 17.61 -15.92 -5.07
N GLY A 8 17.54 -15.22 -6.20
CA GLY A 8 17.30 -13.78 -6.26
C GLY A 8 15.83 -13.52 -6.50
N SER A 9 15.08 -13.13 -5.47
CA SER A 9 13.86 -12.35 -5.69
C SER A 9 14.32 -10.94 -6.03
N GLU A 10 14.68 -10.71 -7.30
CA GLU A 10 14.93 -9.37 -7.83
C GLU A 10 13.58 -8.64 -7.89
N GLU A 11 13.14 -8.09 -6.76
CA GLU A 11 12.23 -6.96 -6.81
C GLU A 11 13.08 -5.82 -7.39
N GLU A 12 12.87 -5.50 -8.67
CA GLU A 12 13.53 -4.36 -9.32
C GLU A 12 13.40 -3.15 -8.39
N ASP A 13 14.51 -2.53 -8.04
CA ASP A 13 14.51 -1.32 -7.23
C ASP A 13 14.06 -0.11 -8.07
N GLU A 14 13.53 0.92 -7.41
CA GLU A 14 13.17 2.17 -8.08
C GLU A 14 14.39 2.79 -8.76
N ASN A 15 14.18 3.37 -9.94
CA ASN A 15 15.22 4.19 -10.56
C ASN A 15 15.53 5.40 -9.66
N ILE A 16 16.79 5.52 -9.23
CA ILE A 16 17.34 6.59 -8.40
C ILE A 16 17.00 7.98 -8.97
N ASP A 17 16.94 8.13 -10.30
CA ASP A 17 16.60 9.39 -10.98
C ASP A 17 15.18 9.89 -10.66
N SER A 18 14.33 9.01 -10.12
CA SER A 18 12.97 9.36 -9.68
C SER A 18 12.95 10.10 -8.35
N TYR A 19 14.05 10.13 -7.58
CA TYR A 19 14.19 10.88 -6.33
C TYR A 19 14.61 12.32 -6.56
N ARG A 20 13.76 13.07 -7.26
CA ARG A 20 13.99 14.48 -7.64
C ARG A 20 12.75 15.32 -7.33
N LYS A 21 12.84 16.64 -7.52
CA LYS A 21 11.69 17.55 -7.41
C LYS A 21 10.52 17.05 -8.28
N GLY A 22 9.34 16.90 -7.69
CA GLY A 22 8.15 16.31 -8.33
C GLY A 22 8.10 14.77 -8.30
N GLY A 23 9.19 14.10 -7.92
CA GLY A 23 9.31 12.65 -7.87
C GLY A 23 9.05 12.07 -6.48
N TYR A 24 9.71 10.96 -6.16
CA TYR A 24 9.57 10.27 -4.88
C TYR A 24 10.15 11.08 -3.72
N HIS A 25 9.64 10.80 -2.51
CA HIS A 25 10.27 11.24 -1.28
C HIS A 25 11.26 10.17 -0.79
N ALA A 26 12.48 10.58 -0.43
CA ALA A 26 13.48 9.66 0.14
C ALA A 26 13.16 9.41 1.62
N VAL A 27 12.80 8.16 1.95
CA VAL A 27 12.44 7.73 3.30
C VAL A 27 13.54 6.82 3.86
N ARG A 28 13.85 6.97 5.15
CA ARG A 28 14.72 6.09 5.92
C ARG A 28 13.96 5.44 7.07
N VAL A 29 14.45 4.28 7.49
CA VAL A 29 13.97 3.64 8.72
C VAL A 29 14.20 4.59 9.90
N GLY A 30 13.18 4.78 10.72
CA GLY A 30 13.18 5.73 11.83
C GLY A 30 12.64 7.13 11.49
N ASP A 31 12.42 7.44 10.21
CA ASP A 31 11.80 8.73 9.83
C ASP A 31 10.40 8.86 10.42
N SER A 32 10.10 10.07 10.88
CA SER A 32 8.85 10.42 11.57
C SER A 32 7.93 11.24 10.65
N PHE A 33 6.67 10.83 10.58
CA PHE A 33 5.63 11.49 9.80
C PHE A 33 4.46 11.94 10.69
N ALA A 34 3.72 12.95 10.23
CA ALA A 34 2.56 13.55 10.93
C ALA A 34 2.88 13.91 12.40
N GLY A 35 3.97 14.64 12.62
CA GLY A 35 4.34 15.12 13.96
C GLY A 35 4.79 14.02 14.94
N GLY A 36 5.38 12.92 14.45
CA GLY A 36 5.85 11.82 15.30
C GLY A 36 4.87 10.68 15.47
N ARG A 37 3.69 10.76 14.84
CA ARG A 37 2.68 9.70 14.95
C ARG A 37 3.10 8.43 14.22
N TYR A 38 3.64 8.54 13.01
CA TYR A 38 3.99 7.38 12.19
C TYR A 38 5.49 7.27 12.02
N ILE A 39 6.08 6.18 12.49
CA ILE A 39 7.52 5.93 12.41
C ILE A 39 7.81 4.87 11.36
N ALA A 40 8.53 5.21 10.29
CA ALA A 40 8.88 4.28 9.22
C ALA A 40 9.76 3.14 9.72
N GLN A 41 9.41 1.90 9.36
CA GLN A 41 10.07 0.68 9.84
C GLN A 41 10.79 -0.06 8.72
N ARG A 42 10.12 -0.27 7.59
CA ARG A 42 10.68 -0.98 6.43
C ARG A 42 9.87 -0.65 5.18
N LYS A 43 10.53 -0.57 4.03
CA LYS A 43 9.85 -0.47 2.73
C LYS A 43 9.06 -1.75 2.45
N LEU A 44 7.81 -1.61 2.02
CA LEU A 44 6.93 -2.73 1.65
C LEU A 44 6.87 -2.94 0.14
N GLY A 45 7.06 -1.87 -0.62
CA GLY A 45 7.04 -1.93 -2.07
C GLY A 45 6.98 -0.53 -2.68
N TRP A 46 6.86 -0.51 -4.00
CA TRP A 46 6.80 0.71 -4.77
C TRP A 46 6.08 0.48 -6.09
N GLY A 47 5.70 1.57 -6.74
CA GLY A 47 5.18 1.57 -8.10
C GLY A 47 5.27 2.99 -8.66
N GLU A 48 4.85 3.17 -9.92
CA GLU A 48 5.09 4.41 -10.68
C GLU A 48 4.64 5.70 -9.97
N PHE A 49 3.67 5.64 -9.05
CA PHE A 49 3.10 6.83 -8.43
C PHE A 49 3.56 7.04 -6.98
N SER A 50 4.04 6.00 -6.30
CA SER A 50 4.24 6.07 -4.85
C SER A 50 5.21 5.00 -4.34
N THR A 51 5.77 5.26 -3.17
CA THR A 51 6.41 4.23 -2.34
C THR A 51 5.49 3.84 -1.19
N VAL A 52 5.58 2.60 -0.71
CA VAL A 52 4.79 2.10 0.41
C VAL A 52 5.72 1.57 1.49
N TRP A 53 5.48 1.99 2.72
CA TRP A 53 6.30 1.68 3.88
C TRP A 53 5.47 1.09 5.01
N LEU A 54 6.00 0.09 5.68
CA LEU A 54 5.54 -0.31 6.98
C LEU A 54 5.88 0.81 7.95
N ALA A 55 4.89 1.31 8.67
CA ALA A 55 5.09 2.30 9.72
C ALA A 55 4.42 1.84 11.02
N TYR A 56 4.94 2.31 12.15
CA TYR A 56 4.31 2.11 13.45
C TYR A 56 3.52 3.37 13.82
N ASP A 57 2.21 3.23 14.06
CA ASP A 57 1.36 4.30 14.59
C ASP A 57 1.49 4.35 16.12
N CYS A 58 2.25 5.32 16.62
CA CYS A 58 2.49 5.53 18.04
C CYS A 58 1.22 5.88 18.82
N ARG A 59 0.17 6.41 18.16
CA ARG A 59 -1.08 6.78 18.82
C ARG A 59 -1.97 5.57 19.07
N SER A 60 -2.08 4.67 18.09
CA SER A 60 -2.95 3.48 18.17
C SER A 60 -2.19 2.18 18.46
N SER A 61 -0.87 2.27 18.65
CA SER A 61 0.04 1.17 19.00
C SER A 61 -0.06 -0.03 18.05
N ARG A 62 -0.14 0.23 16.73
CA ARG A 62 -0.24 -0.81 15.70
C ARG A 62 0.58 -0.48 14.47
N TYR A 63 0.87 -1.52 13.68
CA TYR A 63 1.48 -1.35 12.37
C TYR A 63 0.46 -0.93 11.31
N VAL A 64 0.89 -0.07 10.40
CA VAL A 64 0.12 0.47 9.28
C VAL A 64 0.96 0.48 8.01
N ALA A 65 0.31 0.56 6.85
CA ALA A 65 0.97 0.80 5.58
C ALA A 65 0.88 2.29 5.22
N LEU A 66 2.03 2.96 5.18
CA LEU A 66 2.18 4.36 4.79
C LEU A 66 2.52 4.45 3.31
N LYS A 67 1.56 4.87 2.49
CA LYS A 67 1.73 5.12 1.05
C LYS A 67 2.03 6.60 0.81
N ILE A 68 3.17 6.90 0.18
CA ILE A 68 3.67 8.25 -0.04
C ILE A 68 3.72 8.53 -1.54
N GLN A 69 2.88 9.44 -2.00
CA GLN A 69 2.74 9.80 -3.42
C GLN A 69 3.92 10.66 -3.90
N LYS A 70 4.26 10.56 -5.19
CA LYS A 70 5.15 11.53 -5.86
C LYS A 70 4.58 12.95 -5.74
N SER A 71 5.45 13.96 -5.69
CA SER A 71 5.05 15.34 -5.39
C SER A 71 4.64 16.18 -6.62
N ALA A 72 4.81 15.68 -7.85
CA ALA A 72 4.46 16.44 -9.04
C ALA A 72 2.93 16.65 -9.13
N PRO A 73 2.46 17.84 -9.54
CA PRO A 73 1.03 18.16 -9.60
C PRO A 73 0.19 17.18 -10.42
N GLN A 74 0.77 16.60 -11.47
CA GLN A 74 0.13 15.61 -12.32
C GLN A 74 -0.32 14.33 -11.57
N PHE A 75 0.34 13.98 -10.45
CA PHE A 75 -0.02 12.83 -9.64
C PHE A 75 -1.02 13.18 -8.53
N THR A 76 -1.13 14.45 -8.18
CA THR A 76 -1.99 14.94 -7.09
C THR A 76 -3.46 14.64 -7.33
N GLN A 77 -3.97 14.86 -8.55
CA GLN A 77 -5.39 14.64 -8.84
C GLN A 77 -5.78 13.17 -8.69
N ALA A 78 -4.98 12.26 -9.24
CA ALA A 78 -5.20 10.82 -9.09
C ALA A 78 -5.14 10.37 -7.63
N ALA A 79 -4.19 10.91 -6.85
CA ALA A 79 -4.08 10.62 -5.42
C ALA A 79 -5.28 11.15 -4.60
N LEU A 80 -5.79 12.34 -4.92
CA LEU A 80 -6.98 12.90 -4.26
C LEU A 80 -8.23 12.08 -4.56
N HIS A 81 -8.38 11.62 -5.80
CA HIS A 81 -9.48 10.72 -6.16
C HIS A 81 -9.36 9.36 -5.45
N GLU A 82 -8.15 8.80 -5.33
CA GLU A 82 -7.92 7.57 -4.56
C GLU A 82 -8.33 7.74 -3.08
N ILE A 83 -7.96 8.87 -2.47
CA ILE A 83 -8.37 9.25 -1.12
C ILE A 83 -9.88 9.33 -0.99
N GLU A 84 -10.56 9.97 -1.93
CA GLU A 84 -12.02 10.15 -1.93
C GLU A 84 -12.72 8.79 -1.95
N VAL A 85 -12.35 7.92 -2.89
CA VAL A 85 -12.91 6.56 -2.99
C VAL A 85 -12.66 5.78 -1.70
N LEU A 86 -11.43 5.78 -1.19
CA LEU A 86 -11.09 5.03 0.02
C LEU A 86 -11.76 5.60 1.29
N SER A 87 -12.02 6.90 1.33
CA SER A 87 -12.78 7.53 2.43
C SER A 87 -14.23 7.07 2.40
N SER A 88 -14.86 7.07 1.23
CA SER A 88 -16.23 6.56 1.05
C SER A 88 -16.35 5.08 1.43
N VAL A 89 -15.36 4.25 1.07
CA VAL A 89 -15.28 2.84 1.53
C VAL A 89 -15.21 2.77 3.06
N ALA A 90 -14.33 3.54 3.69
CA ALA A 90 -14.13 3.50 5.14
C ALA A 90 -15.36 3.97 5.93
N ASP A 91 -16.09 4.94 5.38
CA ASP A 91 -17.31 5.50 5.97
C ASP A 91 -18.52 4.58 5.77
N GLY A 92 -18.63 3.93 4.61
CA GLY A 92 -19.71 3.00 4.29
C GLY A 92 -19.55 1.60 4.92
N ASP A 93 -18.35 1.22 5.37
CA ASP A 93 -18.10 0.01 6.16
C ASP A 93 -17.33 0.28 7.47
N PRO A 94 -17.98 0.89 8.48
CA PRO A 94 -17.33 1.16 9.76
C PRO A 94 -16.82 -0.11 10.46
N SER A 95 -17.46 -1.25 10.18
CA SER A 95 -17.16 -2.56 10.76
C SER A 95 -15.96 -3.29 10.14
N ASN A 96 -15.44 -2.81 9.00
CA ASN A 96 -14.40 -3.46 8.20
C ASN A 96 -14.74 -4.93 7.86
N SER A 97 -15.97 -5.18 7.43
CA SER A 97 -16.51 -6.50 7.10
C SER A 97 -16.63 -6.79 5.60
N LYS A 98 -16.34 -5.81 4.74
CA LYS A 98 -16.52 -5.91 3.28
C LYS A 98 -15.27 -6.32 2.52
N TYR A 99 -14.16 -6.62 3.23
CA TYR A 99 -12.91 -7.10 2.62
C TYR A 99 -12.29 -6.13 1.61
N VAL A 100 -12.53 -4.83 1.76
CA VAL A 100 -11.86 -3.76 1.01
C VAL A 100 -10.90 -3.05 1.96
N VAL A 101 -9.69 -2.76 1.49
CA VAL A 101 -8.66 -2.10 2.30
C VAL A 101 -9.17 -0.76 2.83
N ARG A 102 -8.93 -0.50 4.11
CA ARG A 102 -9.39 0.71 4.78
C ARG A 102 -8.33 1.81 4.83
N LEU A 103 -8.73 3.03 4.49
CA LEU A 103 -8.00 4.25 4.82
C LEU A 103 -8.20 4.61 6.30
N VAL A 104 -7.10 4.71 7.02
CA VAL A 104 -7.04 5.01 8.45
C VAL A 104 -6.81 6.49 8.70
N ASP A 105 -5.97 7.12 7.89
CA ASP A 105 -5.61 8.54 8.02
C ASP A 105 -5.02 9.04 6.70
N GLN A 106 -4.99 10.36 6.53
CA GLN A 106 -4.34 11.02 5.42
C GLN A 106 -3.73 12.35 5.84
N PHE A 107 -2.58 12.69 5.27
CA PHE A 107 -1.90 13.95 5.55
C PHE A 107 -0.98 14.37 4.41
N LYS A 108 -0.46 15.59 4.51
CA LYS A 108 0.57 16.12 3.60
C LYS A 108 1.91 16.10 4.31
N HIS A 109 2.95 15.63 3.62
CA HIS A 109 4.32 15.65 4.08
C HIS A 109 5.16 16.56 3.18
N THR A 110 5.82 17.56 3.75
CA THR A 110 6.74 18.43 3.00
C THR A 110 8.16 17.88 3.12
N GLY A 111 8.73 17.48 1.99
CA GLY A 111 10.11 17.01 1.89
C GLY A 111 10.92 17.83 0.87
N PRO A 112 12.19 17.44 0.63
CA PRO A 112 13.08 18.17 -0.29
C PRO A 112 12.57 18.18 -1.74
N ASN A 113 11.79 17.17 -2.12
CA ASN A 113 11.26 17.01 -3.47
C ASN A 113 9.88 17.65 -3.67
N GLY A 114 9.30 18.26 -2.64
CA GLY A 114 8.00 18.94 -2.68
C GLY A 114 7.05 18.49 -1.58
N GLN A 115 5.77 18.77 -1.77
CA GLN A 115 4.70 18.32 -0.89
C GLN A 115 4.12 17.00 -1.41
N HIS A 116 4.11 15.99 -0.57
CA HIS A 116 3.66 14.64 -0.87
C HIS A 116 2.34 14.36 -0.15
N LEU A 117 1.35 13.82 -0.87
CA LEU A 117 0.16 13.26 -0.24
C LEU A 117 0.51 11.89 0.35
N CYS A 118 0.13 11.68 1.60
CA CYS A 118 0.37 10.46 2.35
C CYS A 118 -0.96 9.84 2.76
N MET A 119 -1.12 8.55 2.48
CA MET A 119 -2.25 7.75 2.92
C MET A 119 -1.75 6.71 3.91
N VAL A 120 -2.50 6.54 5.00
CA VAL A 120 -2.26 5.50 6.00
C VAL A 120 -3.34 4.47 5.83
N LEU A 121 -2.95 3.27 5.43
CA LEU A 121 -3.83 2.13 5.23
C LEU A 121 -3.60 1.13 6.36
N GLU A 122 -4.58 0.25 6.60
CA GLU A 122 -4.32 -0.92 7.43
C GLU A 122 -3.18 -1.77 6.84
N PHE A 123 -2.37 -2.39 7.71
CA PHE A 123 -1.31 -3.27 7.26
C PHE A 123 -1.87 -4.65 6.93
N LEU A 124 -1.71 -5.08 5.68
CA LEU A 124 -2.15 -6.38 5.18
C LEU A 124 -0.95 -7.29 4.85
N GLY A 125 -1.24 -8.58 4.70
CA GLY A 125 -0.25 -9.59 4.32
C GLY A 125 0.12 -9.56 2.83
N ASP A 126 0.77 -10.64 2.40
CA ASP A 126 1.23 -10.80 1.03
C ASP A 126 0.10 -10.84 -0.01
N SER A 127 0.40 -10.36 -1.22
CA SER A 127 -0.51 -10.47 -2.35
C SER A 127 -0.70 -11.92 -2.80
N LEU A 128 -1.83 -12.19 -3.47
CA LEU A 128 -2.11 -13.52 -4.05
C LEU A 128 -1.03 -13.96 -5.05
N LEU A 129 -0.40 -13.03 -5.76
CA LEU A 129 0.71 -13.35 -6.68
C LEU A 129 1.91 -13.94 -5.92
N ARG A 130 2.27 -13.34 -4.78
CA ARG A 130 3.36 -13.86 -3.93
C ARG A 130 2.98 -15.23 -3.36
N LEU A 131 1.72 -15.43 -2.98
CA LEU A 131 1.20 -16.74 -2.55
C LEU A 131 1.31 -17.81 -3.66
N ILE A 132 0.99 -17.48 -4.92
CA ILE A 132 1.14 -18.38 -6.08
C ILE A 132 2.61 -18.72 -6.33
N LYS A 133 3.52 -17.73 -6.17
CA LYS A 133 4.96 -17.96 -6.25
C LYS A 133 5.44 -18.94 -5.16
N TYR A 134 4.96 -18.76 -3.92
CA TYR A 134 5.27 -19.67 -2.81
C TYR A 134 4.76 -21.10 -3.02
N SER A 135 3.64 -21.27 -3.73
CA SER A 135 3.16 -22.61 -4.10
C SER A 135 3.90 -23.20 -5.31
N HIS A 136 4.98 -22.56 -5.78
CA HIS A 136 5.72 -22.94 -6.98
C HIS A 136 4.82 -23.10 -8.20
N TYR A 137 3.80 -22.24 -8.33
CA TYR A 137 2.82 -22.28 -9.41
C TYR A 137 2.03 -23.60 -9.50
N LYS A 138 2.01 -24.42 -8.44
CA LYS A 138 1.25 -25.69 -8.38
C LYS A 138 -0.22 -25.50 -8.00
N GLY A 139 -0.67 -24.26 -7.86
CA GLY A 139 -2.01 -23.92 -7.42
C GLY A 139 -2.17 -23.90 -5.90
N LEU A 140 -3.42 -23.79 -5.44
CA LEU A 140 -3.82 -23.76 -4.04
C LEU A 140 -4.94 -24.77 -3.82
N GLU A 141 -5.09 -25.26 -2.59
CA GLU A 141 -6.23 -26.10 -2.23
C GLU A 141 -7.56 -25.41 -2.56
N LEU A 142 -8.48 -26.14 -3.17
CA LEU A 142 -9.75 -25.61 -3.65
C LEU A 142 -10.56 -24.90 -2.56
N ASN A 143 -10.50 -25.38 -1.32
CA ASN A 143 -11.19 -24.74 -0.19
C ASN A 143 -10.61 -23.35 0.15
N LYS A 144 -9.30 -23.15 -0.02
CA LYS A 144 -8.65 -21.83 0.15
C LYS A 144 -9.06 -20.90 -0.98
N VAL A 145 -9.06 -21.40 -2.22
CA VAL A 145 -9.53 -20.65 -3.40
C VAL A 145 -10.96 -20.19 -3.22
N ARG A 146 -11.88 -21.08 -2.82
CA ARG A 146 -13.29 -20.73 -2.56
C ARG A 146 -13.44 -19.62 -1.53
N LYS A 147 -12.67 -19.66 -0.43
CA LYS A 147 -12.68 -18.59 0.59
C LYS A 147 -12.20 -17.26 0.02
N ILE A 148 -11.09 -17.27 -0.73
CA ILE A 148 -10.55 -16.07 -1.38
C ILE A 148 -11.58 -15.47 -2.35
N CYS A 149 -12.15 -16.29 -3.24
CA CYS A 149 -13.19 -15.84 -4.17
C CYS A 149 -14.41 -15.28 -3.44
N LYS A 150 -14.85 -15.90 -2.34
CA LYS A 150 -15.96 -15.38 -1.53
C LYS A 150 -15.66 -13.97 -1.00
N CYS A 151 -14.48 -13.74 -0.42
CA CYS A 151 -14.09 -12.41 0.07
C CYS A 151 -14.03 -11.38 -1.07
N ILE A 152 -13.45 -11.74 -2.22
CA ILE A 152 -13.39 -10.86 -3.40
C ILE A 152 -14.80 -10.49 -3.86
N LEU A 153 -15.71 -11.46 -3.98
CA LEU A 153 -17.08 -11.21 -4.43
C LEU A 153 -17.85 -10.32 -3.46
N ILE A 154 -17.67 -10.50 -2.14
CA ILE A 154 -18.29 -9.61 -1.14
C ILE A 154 -17.76 -8.17 -1.27
N GLY A 155 -16.45 -8.01 -1.49
CA GLY A 155 -15.86 -6.68 -1.70
C GLY A 155 -16.33 -6.01 -2.98
N LEU A 156 -16.41 -6.76 -4.08
CA LEU A 156 -16.90 -6.24 -5.36
C LEU A 156 -18.38 -5.87 -5.30
N ASP A 157 -19.21 -6.70 -4.68
CA ASP A 157 -20.64 -6.43 -4.47
C ASP A 157 -20.85 -5.12 -3.69
N TYR A 158 -20.06 -4.91 -2.65
CA TYR A 158 -20.07 -3.68 -1.87
C TYR A 158 -19.67 -2.46 -2.72
N LEU A 159 -18.55 -2.53 -3.44
CA LEU A 159 -18.07 -1.43 -4.28
C LEU A 159 -19.06 -1.04 -5.38
N CYS A 160 -19.71 -2.02 -6.02
CA CYS A 160 -20.73 -1.76 -7.03
C CYS A 160 -22.01 -1.16 -6.43
N THR A 161 -22.46 -1.66 -5.28
CA THR A 161 -23.69 -1.18 -4.63
C THR A 161 -23.56 0.28 -4.17
N GLU A 162 -22.38 0.66 -3.69
CA GLU A 162 -22.07 2.05 -3.28
C GLU A 162 -21.69 2.96 -4.46
N ASN A 163 -21.73 2.45 -5.71
CA ASN A 163 -21.33 3.17 -6.93
C ASN A 163 -19.91 3.76 -6.88
N LEU A 164 -18.97 3.03 -6.27
CA LEU A 164 -17.56 3.44 -6.13
C LEU A 164 -16.70 2.99 -7.32
N VAL A 165 -17.23 2.11 -8.18
CA VAL A 165 -16.61 1.58 -9.40
C VAL A 165 -17.67 1.40 -10.48
#